data_AF-A0AA36B1E9-F1
#
_entry.id   AF-A0AA36B1E9-F1
#
_cell.length_a   1.000
_cell.length_b   1.000
_cell.length_c   1.000
_cell.angle_alpha   90.00
_cell.angle_beta   90.00
_cell.angle_gamma   90.00
#
_symmetry.space_group_name_H-M   'P 1'
#
loop_
_entity.id
_entity.type
_entity.pdbx_description
1 polymer ?
#
loop_
_entity_poly.entity_id
_entity_poly.type
_entity_poly.pdbx_seq_one_letter_code
_entity_poly.pdbx_strand_id
1 'polypeptide(L)'
;MKLSNQSTAQHIKSRSTLRSSDGQALLTDIASILNRWSEYFQALFSAVRVVQEKAILHIQQQPVSMELDEPPALEETRLAIGWLKSRKTAGVDDIPSEINEPARTSLPEWRPPQQGAQKERYKDCLKQPLSVCDIDYREWSTLTADRVAWRRTISDTASFFEIFHITSLEDKSQRRKNNTAASSDPGQL
;
A
#
# COMPACT_ATOMS: atom_id res chain seq x y z
N MET A 1 31.54 -41.49 -18.41
CA MET A 1 31.38 -40.68 -17.19
C MET A 1 30.95 -39.27 -17.61
N LYS A 2 29.70 -38.88 -17.36
CA LYS A 2 29.19 -37.55 -17.67
C LYS A 2 29.22 -36.72 -16.38
N LEU A 3 30.09 -35.72 -16.30
CA LEU A 3 30.05 -34.73 -15.24
C LEU A 3 29.04 -33.66 -15.64
N SER A 4 27.87 -33.71 -15.00
CA SER A 4 26.83 -32.69 -15.05
C SER A 4 27.18 -31.62 -14.02
N ASN A 5 27.75 -30.50 -14.45
CA ASN A 5 27.86 -29.32 -13.61
C ASN A 5 26.52 -28.57 -13.66
N GLN A 6 25.70 -28.77 -12.64
CA GLN A 6 24.45 -28.04 -12.45
C GLN A 6 24.81 -26.65 -11.89
N SER A 7 24.62 -25.63 -12.73
CA SER A 7 24.76 -24.21 -12.38
C SER A 7 23.70 -23.83 -11.35
N THR A 8 24.13 -23.54 -10.12
CA THR A 8 23.27 -23.00 -9.07
C THR A 8 23.07 -21.51 -9.32
N ALA A 9 22.09 -21.18 -10.18
CA ALA A 9 21.58 -19.83 -10.30
C ALA A 9 20.89 -19.45 -8.98
N GLN A 10 21.61 -18.73 -8.13
CA GLN A 10 21.03 -18.11 -6.95
C GLN A 10 20.00 -17.06 -7.41
N HIS A 11 18.76 -17.30 -7.02
CA HIS A 11 17.63 -16.38 -7.20
C HIS A 11 17.86 -15.12 -6.35
N ILE A 12 18.66 -14.19 -6.87
CA ILE A 12 18.82 -12.86 -6.30
C ILE A 12 17.48 -12.15 -6.55
N LYS A 13 16.66 -12.06 -5.50
CA LYS A 13 15.50 -11.16 -5.44
C LYS A 13 15.98 -9.80 -5.95
N SER A 14 15.50 -9.36 -7.11
CA SER A 14 15.93 -8.13 -7.78
C SER A 14 15.85 -6.96 -6.80
N ARG A 15 16.96 -6.63 -6.14
CA ARG A 15 17.10 -5.42 -5.35
C ARG A 15 17.19 -4.29 -6.37
N SER A 16 16.42 -3.23 -6.19
CA SER A 16 16.40 -2.08 -7.08
C SER A 16 17.80 -1.44 -7.11
N THR A 17 18.60 -1.78 -8.12
CA THR A 17 19.93 -1.20 -8.31
C THR A 17 19.78 0.16 -8.99
N LEU A 18 20.48 1.16 -8.48
CA LEU A 18 20.43 2.52 -9.01
C LEU A 18 21.79 2.90 -9.55
N ARG A 19 21.86 3.66 -10.64
CA ARG A 19 23.15 4.18 -11.12
C ARG A 19 23.58 5.40 -10.31
N SER A 20 24.87 5.50 -10.06
CA SER A 20 25.50 6.72 -9.52
C SER A 20 25.26 7.93 -10.46
N SER A 21 25.50 9.14 -9.96
CA SER A 21 25.25 10.40 -10.67
C SER A 21 26.09 10.57 -11.94
N ASP A 22 27.31 10.04 -11.91
CA ASP A 22 28.26 9.92 -13.01
C ASP A 22 27.95 8.75 -13.97
N GLY A 23 27.00 7.88 -13.62
CA GLY A 23 26.55 6.75 -14.44
C GLY A 23 27.51 5.56 -14.48
N GLN A 24 28.65 5.63 -13.79
CA GLN A 24 29.73 4.63 -13.83
C GLN A 24 29.49 3.45 -12.88
N ALA A 25 29.03 3.73 -11.66
CA ALA A 25 28.82 2.72 -10.63
C ALA A 25 27.35 2.31 -10.47
N LEU A 26 27.11 1.02 -10.18
CA LEU A 26 25.81 0.50 -9.74
C LEU A 26 25.76 0.49 -8.21
N LEU A 27 24.82 1.25 -7.67
CA LEU A 27 24.50 1.35 -6.25
C LEU A 27 23.56 0.20 -5.88
N THR A 28 24.02 -0.64 -4.95
CA THR A 28 23.29 -1.83 -4.48
C THR A 28 22.94 -1.75 -2.99
N ASP A 29 23.57 -0.85 -2.25
CA ASP A 29 23.33 -0.61 -0.83
C ASP A 29 22.19 0.42 -0.61
N ILE A 30 21.35 0.18 0.39
CA ILE A 30 20.15 1.00 0.66
C ILE A 30 20.54 2.44 1.01
N ALA A 31 21.59 2.65 1.82
CA ALA A 31 22.02 3.99 2.20
C ALA A 31 22.55 4.75 0.96
N SER A 32 23.32 4.07 0.11
CA SER A 32 23.81 4.66 -1.14
C SER A 32 22.68 5.04 -2.11
N ILE A 33 21.63 4.22 -2.20
CA ILE A 33 20.46 4.49 -3.04
C ILE A 33 19.67 5.69 -2.50
N LEU A 34 19.42 5.75 -1.19
CA LEU A 34 18.70 6.86 -0.57
C LEU A 34 19.47 8.17 -0.70
N ASN A 35 20.79 8.15 -0.54
CA ASN A 35 21.63 9.33 -0.75
C ASN A 35 21.56 9.81 -2.19
N ARG A 36 21.60 8.89 -3.16
CA ARG A 36 21.48 9.23 -4.59
C ARG A 36 20.11 9.86 -4.93
N TRP A 37 19.03 9.37 -4.31
CA TRP A 37 17.72 10.00 -4.42
C TRP A 37 17.70 11.41 -3.82
N SER A 38 18.28 11.58 -2.63
CA SER A 38 18.39 12.88 -1.97
C SER A 38 19.11 13.91 -2.85
N GLU A 39 20.27 13.55 -3.42
CA GLU A 39 21.01 14.41 -4.35
C GLU A 39 20.18 14.81 -5.57
N TYR A 40 19.50 13.83 -6.19
CA TYR A 40 18.68 14.07 -7.37
C TYR A 40 17.55 15.07 -7.08
N PHE A 41 16.80 14.84 -5.99
CA PHE A 41 15.69 15.72 -5.62
C PHE A 41 16.19 17.10 -5.17
N GLN A 42 17.27 17.16 -4.42
CA GLN A 42 17.87 18.44 -4.03
C GLN A 42 18.28 19.25 -5.27
N ALA A 43 18.92 18.64 -6.26
CA ALA A 43 19.25 19.30 -7.52
C ALA A 43 17.99 19.73 -8.30
N LEU A 44 16.97 18.86 -8.34
CA LEU A 44 15.70 19.14 -9.02
C LEU A 44 14.98 20.36 -8.43
N PHE A 45 14.91 20.45 -7.10
CA PHE A 45 14.19 21.51 -6.38
C PHE A 45 15.02 22.77 -6.16
N SER A 46 16.35 22.66 -6.07
CA SER A 46 17.23 23.83 -5.94
C SER A 46 17.49 24.55 -7.27
N ALA A 47 17.18 23.90 -8.40
CA ALA A 47 17.31 24.52 -9.71
C ALA A 47 16.27 25.62 -9.90
N VAL A 48 16.72 26.88 -9.94
CA VAL A 48 15.89 28.01 -10.38
C VAL A 48 15.64 27.86 -11.88
N ARG A 49 14.45 27.39 -12.26
CA ARG A 49 14.03 27.29 -13.66
C ARG A 49 13.30 28.56 -14.05
N VAL A 50 13.91 29.35 -14.93
CA VAL A 50 13.24 30.48 -15.57
C VAL A 50 12.42 29.92 -16.74
N VAL A 51 11.10 30.00 -16.65
CA VAL A 51 10.22 29.69 -17.79
C VAL A 51 10.48 30.75 -18.86
N GLN A 52 10.81 30.31 -20.07
CA GLN A 52 11.01 31.25 -21.18
C GLN A 52 9.65 31.80 -21.60
N GLU A 53 9.47 33.12 -21.64
CA GLU A 53 8.19 33.77 -22.01
C GLU A 53 7.67 33.29 -23.37
N LYS A 54 8.58 33.10 -24.33
CA LYS A 54 8.25 32.51 -25.64
C LYS A 54 7.59 31.13 -25.53
N ALA A 55 7.99 30.30 -24.56
CA ALA A 55 7.40 28.98 -24.36
C ALA A 55 5.96 29.08 -23.84
N ILE A 56 5.66 30.08 -23.00
CA ILE A 56 4.30 30.37 -22.53
C ILE A 56 3.42 30.83 -23.70
N LEU A 57 3.94 31.74 -24.53
CA LEU A 57 3.25 32.24 -25.72
C LEU A 57 2.97 31.14 -26.76
N HIS A 58 3.74 30.05 -26.76
CA HIS A 58 3.54 28.90 -27.64
C HIS A 58 2.55 27.85 -27.10
N ILE A 59 2.06 27.98 -25.85
CA ILE A 59 1.04 27.07 -25.32
C ILE A 59 -0.26 27.31 -26.10
N GLN A 60 -0.70 26.29 -26.85
CA GLN A 60 -1.97 26.34 -27.57
C GLN A 60 -3.13 26.45 -26.56
N GLN A 61 -3.77 27.60 -26.53
CA GLN A 61 -4.99 27.81 -25.77
C GLN A 61 -6.15 27.10 -26.48
N GLN A 62 -6.87 26.25 -25.77
CA GLN A 62 -8.15 25.76 -26.28
C GLN A 62 -9.21 26.86 -26.13
N PRO A 63 -10.16 26.97 -27.09
CA PRO A 63 -11.26 27.89 -26.94
C PRO A 63 -12.05 27.55 -25.67
N VAL A 64 -12.60 28.60 -25.04
CA VAL A 64 -13.47 28.42 -23.86
C VAL A 64 -14.70 27.63 -24.30
N SER A 65 -14.88 26.43 -23.75
CA SER A 65 -16.04 25.58 -24.02
C SER A 65 -17.17 25.99 -23.07
N MET A 66 -18.06 26.86 -23.53
CA MET A 66 -19.26 27.26 -22.78
C MET A 66 -20.23 26.09 -22.56
N GLU A 67 -20.12 25.03 -23.36
CA GLU A 67 -20.91 23.80 -23.23
C GLU A 67 -20.66 23.08 -21.89
N LEU A 68 -19.51 23.30 -21.25
CA LEU A 68 -19.19 22.73 -19.93
C LEU A 68 -19.84 23.47 -18.76
N ASP A 69 -20.28 24.72 -18.98
CA ASP A 69 -21.03 25.50 -17.98
C ASP A 69 -22.53 25.17 -17.98
N GLU A 70 -23.01 24.50 -19.04
CA GLU A 70 -24.39 24.05 -19.13
C GLU A 70 -24.64 22.84 -18.20
N PRO A 71 -25.78 22.80 -17.50
CA PRO A 71 -26.12 21.66 -16.66
C PRO A 71 -26.28 20.40 -17.54
N PRO A 72 -25.79 19.24 -17.08
CA PRO A 72 -25.80 18.02 -17.89
C PRO A 72 -27.24 17.58 -18.21
N ALA A 73 -27.47 17.10 -19.42
CA ALA A 73 -28.79 16.68 -19.84
C ALA A 73 -29.22 15.39 -19.09
N LEU A 74 -30.53 15.23 -18.87
CA LEU A 74 -31.07 14.05 -18.18
C LEU A 74 -30.73 12.74 -18.90
N GLU A 75 -30.68 12.75 -20.23
CA GLU A 75 -30.35 11.55 -20.99
C GLU A 75 -28.85 11.22 -20.94
N GLU A 76 -27.99 12.25 -20.95
CA GLU A 76 -26.53 12.09 -20.78
C GLU A 76 -26.18 11.53 -19.40
N THR A 77 -26.83 12.06 -18.36
CA THR A 77 -26.66 11.55 -16.99
C THR A 77 -27.15 10.10 -16.89
N ARG A 78 -28.28 9.74 -17.51
CA ARG A 78 -28.79 8.37 -17.56
C ARG A 78 -27.84 7.42 -18.28
N LEU A 79 -27.29 7.84 -19.43
CA LEU A 79 -26.28 7.07 -20.16
C LEU A 79 -25.02 6.92 -19.31
N ALA A 80 -24.47 8.01 -18.76
CA ALA A 80 -23.27 8.01 -17.92
C ALA A 80 -23.42 7.06 -16.72
N ILE A 81 -24.59 7.05 -16.07
CA ILE A 81 -24.93 6.07 -15.02
C ILE A 81 -24.90 4.64 -15.56
N GLY A 82 -25.42 4.40 -16.76
CA GLY A 82 -25.32 3.10 -17.44
C GLY A 82 -23.89 2.68 -17.80
N TRP A 83 -22.98 3.62 -18.06
CA TRP A 83 -21.55 3.36 -18.29
C TRP A 83 -20.77 3.07 -17.01
N LEU A 84 -21.30 3.44 -15.83
CA LEU A 84 -20.68 3.10 -14.56
C LEU A 84 -20.76 1.59 -14.34
N LYS A 85 -19.59 0.94 -14.19
CA LYS A 85 -19.53 -0.47 -13.81
C LYS A 85 -20.11 -0.66 -12.41
N SER A 86 -21.30 -1.24 -12.31
CA SER A 86 -22.01 -1.57 -11.07
C SER A 86 -21.35 -2.75 -10.36
N ARG A 87 -20.29 -2.48 -9.61
CA ARG A 87 -19.71 -3.37 -8.57
C ARG A 87 -18.68 -2.66 -7.69
N LYS A 88 -18.79 -1.34 -7.55
CA LYS A 88 -17.89 -0.57 -6.68
C LYS A 88 -18.42 -0.61 -5.26
N THR A 89 -17.51 -0.69 -4.30
CA THR A 89 -17.84 -0.58 -2.88
C THR A 89 -18.51 0.78 -2.63
N ALA A 90 -19.51 0.81 -1.75
CA ALA A 90 -20.12 2.07 -1.33
C ALA A 90 -19.02 3.03 -0.84
N GLY A 91 -19.15 4.31 -1.20
CA GLY A 91 -18.24 5.35 -0.72
C GLY A 91 -18.34 5.51 0.81
N VAL A 92 -17.64 6.50 1.36
CA VAL A 92 -17.71 6.86 2.79
C VAL A 92 -19.13 7.16 3.27
N ASP A 93 -20.03 7.52 2.34
CA ASP A 93 -21.44 7.79 2.59
C ASP A 93 -22.31 6.53 2.71
N ASP A 94 -21.73 5.33 2.60
CA ASP A 94 -22.43 4.02 2.62
C ASP A 94 -23.53 3.85 1.55
N ILE A 95 -23.54 4.67 0.50
CA ILE A 95 -24.50 4.63 -0.61
C ILE A 95 -24.02 3.62 -1.68
N PRO A 96 -24.69 2.46 -1.86
CA PRO A 96 -24.40 1.53 -2.95
C PRO A 96 -24.72 2.16 -4.32
N SER A 97 -23.89 1.84 -5.32
CA SER A 97 -24.04 2.26 -6.73
C SER A 97 -25.40 1.91 -7.36
N GLU A 98 -26.10 0.96 -6.75
CA GLU A 98 -27.39 0.40 -7.15
C GLU A 98 -28.60 1.30 -6.82
N ILE A 99 -28.42 2.40 -6.07
CA ILE A 99 -29.51 3.33 -5.71
C ILE A 99 -29.94 4.22 -6.90
N ASN A 100 -29.10 4.37 -7.92
CA ASN A 100 -29.35 5.29 -9.04
C ASN A 100 -30.17 4.68 -10.20
N GLU A 101 -30.83 3.54 -10.00
CA GLU A 101 -31.68 2.90 -11.00
C GLU A 101 -33.13 3.42 -10.89
N PRO A 102 -33.69 4.11 -11.91
CA PRO A 102 -35.03 4.72 -11.83
C PRO A 102 -36.20 3.72 -11.82
N ALA A 103 -35.96 2.43 -11.64
CA ALA A 103 -36.97 1.36 -11.65
C ALA A 103 -37.18 0.72 -10.27
N ARG A 104 -37.26 1.51 -9.20
CA ARG A 104 -37.61 1.01 -7.86
C ARG A 104 -38.81 1.74 -7.22
N THR A 105 -39.84 1.98 -8.02
CA THR A 105 -41.20 2.31 -7.57
C THR A 105 -41.90 1.07 -6.99
N SER A 106 -41.39 0.55 -5.88
CA SER A 106 -42.12 -0.29 -4.91
C SER A 106 -41.16 -0.73 -3.79
N LEU A 107 -41.23 -0.05 -2.65
CA LEU A 107 -40.83 -0.62 -1.36
C LEU A 107 -42.11 -1.19 -0.70
N PRO A 108 -42.06 -2.33 0.01
CA PRO A 108 -40.96 -2.82 0.83
C PRO A 108 -40.40 -4.15 0.30
N GLU A 109 -39.11 -4.43 0.34
CA GLU A 109 -38.26 -4.52 1.53
C GLU A 109 -36.84 -4.13 1.08
N TRP A 110 -36.19 -3.24 1.82
CA TRP A 110 -34.76 -3.00 1.64
C TRP A 110 -34.02 -4.32 1.92
N ARG A 111 -33.77 -5.12 0.88
CA ARG A 111 -32.83 -6.24 0.98
C ARG A 111 -31.43 -5.67 0.82
N PRO A 112 -30.62 -5.59 1.89
CA PRO A 112 -29.22 -5.22 1.74
C PRO A 112 -28.57 -6.17 0.72
N PRO A 113 -27.62 -5.67 -0.10
CA PRO A 113 -26.87 -6.52 -1.02
C PRO A 113 -26.42 -7.78 -0.28
N GLN A 114 -26.62 -8.97 -0.87
CA GLN A 114 -26.18 -10.22 -0.26
C GLN A 114 -24.72 -10.05 0.16
N GLN A 115 -24.51 -10.05 1.48
CA GLN A 115 -23.23 -9.79 2.12
C GLN A 115 -22.26 -10.91 1.74
N GLY A 116 -21.60 -10.77 0.60
CA GLY A 116 -20.92 -11.88 -0.06
C GLY A 116 -19.72 -11.45 -0.88
N ALA A 117 -18.95 -10.48 -0.41
CA ALA A 117 -17.53 -10.33 -0.74
C ALA A 117 -16.95 -9.22 0.14
N GLN A 118 -16.04 -9.56 1.07
CA GLN A 118 -15.33 -8.64 1.98
C GLN A 118 -16.11 -8.09 3.19
N LYS A 119 -16.82 -8.93 3.95
CA LYS A 119 -16.97 -8.70 5.41
C LYS A 119 -16.15 -9.68 6.26
N GLU A 120 -15.66 -10.76 5.67
CA GLU A 120 -14.81 -11.72 6.37
C GLU A 120 -13.36 -11.27 6.48
N ARG A 121 -12.87 -10.37 5.60
CA ARG A 121 -11.49 -9.87 5.72
C ARG A 121 -11.25 -9.11 7.02
N TYR A 122 -12.18 -8.30 7.52
CA TYR A 122 -11.94 -7.53 8.75
C TYR A 122 -11.88 -8.44 9.99
N LYS A 123 -12.83 -9.38 10.12
CA LYS A 123 -12.81 -10.37 11.21
C LYS A 123 -11.59 -11.30 11.10
N ASP A 124 -11.23 -11.75 9.90
CA ASP A 124 -10.07 -12.62 9.70
C ASP A 124 -8.73 -11.91 9.90
N CYS A 125 -8.64 -10.63 9.50
CA CYS A 125 -7.50 -9.77 9.80
C CYS A 125 -7.35 -9.49 11.30
N LEU A 126 -8.43 -9.54 12.08
CA LEU A 126 -8.38 -9.36 13.53
C LEU A 126 -8.22 -10.66 14.31
N LYS A 127 -8.63 -11.82 13.78
CA LYS A 127 -8.47 -13.13 14.44
C LYS A 127 -7.01 -13.45 14.76
N GLN A 128 -6.11 -13.24 13.80
CA GLN A 128 -4.67 -13.50 13.98
C GLN A 128 -4.05 -12.63 15.08
N PRO A 129 -4.16 -11.28 15.06
CA PRO A 129 -3.60 -10.45 16.11
C PRO A 129 -4.30 -10.67 17.45
N LEU A 130 -5.63 -10.85 17.50
CA LEU A 130 -6.34 -11.11 18.77
C LEU A 130 -5.91 -12.44 19.40
N SER A 131 -5.69 -13.48 18.58
CA SER A 131 -5.17 -14.77 19.07
C SER A 131 -3.74 -14.69 19.57
N VAL A 132 -2.89 -13.83 19.00
CA VAL A 132 -1.53 -13.57 19.51
C VAL A 132 -1.56 -12.78 20.82
N CYS A 133 -2.64 -12.02 21.05
CA CYS A 133 -2.86 -11.23 22.25
C CYS A 133 -3.54 -12.02 23.39
N ASP A 134 -3.75 -13.34 23.24
CA ASP A 134 -4.57 -14.17 24.15
C ASP A 134 -5.99 -13.62 24.39
N ILE A 135 -6.54 -12.88 23.42
CA ILE A 135 -7.91 -12.38 23.47
C ILE A 135 -8.80 -13.37 22.70
N ASP A 136 -9.69 -14.06 23.40
CA ASP A 136 -10.65 -14.94 22.73
C ASP A 136 -11.59 -14.10 21.83
N TYR A 137 -11.54 -14.37 20.53
CA TYR A 137 -12.35 -13.74 19.51
C TYR A 137 -13.86 -14.04 19.63
N ARG A 138 -14.26 -15.01 20.48
CA ARG A 138 -15.66 -15.29 20.81
C ARG A 138 -16.16 -14.50 22.02
N GLU A 139 -15.26 -14.16 22.94
CA GLU A 139 -15.59 -13.46 24.20
C GLU A 139 -15.16 -11.99 24.21
N TRP A 140 -14.51 -11.48 23.15
CA TRP A 140 -14.10 -10.07 23.06
C TRP A 140 -15.22 -9.05 23.35
N SER A 141 -16.48 -9.41 23.08
CA SER A 141 -17.63 -8.54 23.36
C SER A 141 -17.90 -8.36 24.86
N THR A 142 -17.60 -9.36 25.70
CA THR A 142 -17.72 -9.23 27.15
C THR A 142 -16.51 -8.50 27.73
N LEU A 143 -15.33 -8.74 27.17
CA LEU A 143 -14.08 -8.05 27.55
C LEU A 143 -14.09 -6.55 27.22
N THR A 144 -14.76 -6.16 26.13
CA THR A 144 -14.90 -4.73 25.74
C THR A 144 -15.90 -3.94 26.58
N ALA A 145 -16.73 -4.62 27.38
CA ALA A 145 -17.67 -3.97 28.29
C ALA A 145 -16.92 -3.20 29.41
N ASP A 146 -15.81 -3.76 29.91
CA ASP A 146 -14.86 -3.02 30.75
C ASP A 146 -13.86 -2.27 29.86
N ARG A 147 -14.16 -1.00 29.61
CA ARG A 147 -13.35 -0.13 28.74
C ARG A 147 -11.95 0.13 29.29
N VAL A 148 -11.76 0.08 30.60
CA VAL A 148 -10.45 0.38 31.22
C VAL A 148 -9.55 -0.84 31.11
N ALA A 149 -10.05 -2.03 31.45
CA ALA A 149 -9.32 -3.28 31.28
C ALA A 149 -8.99 -3.51 29.79
N TRP A 150 -9.96 -3.32 28.90
CA TRP A 150 -9.77 -3.47 27.46
C TRP A 150 -8.65 -2.57 26.91
N ARG A 151 -8.61 -1.29 27.31
CA ARG A 151 -7.57 -0.36 26.85
C ARG A 151 -6.19 -0.75 27.34
N ARG A 152 -6.07 -1.22 28.59
CA ARG A 152 -4.79 -1.72 29.12
C ARG A 152 -4.32 -2.94 28.34
N THR A 153 -5.18 -3.95 28.19
CA THR A 153 -4.84 -5.16 27.42
C THR A 153 -4.39 -4.83 26.01
N ILE A 154 -5.10 -3.95 25.28
CA ILE A 154 -4.72 -3.56 23.91
C ILE A 154 -3.42 -2.75 23.87
N SER A 155 -3.20 -1.86 24.84
CA SER A 155 -1.97 -1.08 24.93
C SER A 155 -0.76 -1.97 25.23
N ASP A 156 -0.92 -2.90 26.17
CA ASP A 156 0.12 -3.84 26.58
C ASP A 156 0.47 -4.81 25.44
N THR A 157 -0.54 -5.30 24.73
CA THR A 157 -0.33 -6.23 23.60
C THR A 157 0.27 -5.53 22.38
N ALA A 158 -0.13 -4.29 22.09
CA ALA A 158 0.50 -3.48 21.05
C ALA A 158 1.99 -3.22 21.36
N SER A 159 2.30 -2.87 22.62
CA SER A 159 3.67 -2.68 23.08
C SER A 159 4.49 -3.96 22.96
N PHE A 160 3.93 -5.11 23.34
CA PHE A 160 4.55 -6.41 23.16
C PHE A 160 4.85 -6.72 21.68
N PHE A 161 3.90 -6.45 20.79
CA PHE A 161 4.08 -6.69 19.35
C PHE A 161 5.19 -5.83 18.75
N GLU A 162 5.27 -4.55 19.14
CA GLU A 162 6.35 -3.66 18.72
C GLU A 162 7.71 -4.16 19.21
N ILE A 163 7.82 -4.53 20.49
CA ILE A 163 9.06 -5.07 21.08
C ILE A 163 9.46 -6.38 20.38
N PHE A 164 8.53 -7.31 20.22
CA PHE A 164 8.78 -8.59 19.54
C PHE A 164 9.22 -8.40 18.09
N HIS A 165 8.63 -7.43 17.39
CA HIS A 165 9.01 -7.12 16.02
C HIS A 165 10.42 -6.53 15.95
N ILE A 166 10.77 -5.60 16.85
CA ILE A 166 12.12 -5.02 16.95
C ILE A 166 13.16 -6.10 17.26
N THR A 167 12.94 -6.92 18.28
CA THR A 167 13.88 -7.99 18.67
C THR A 167 14.04 -9.03 17.54
N SER A 168 12.96 -9.38 16.83
CA SER A 168 13.03 -10.26 15.66
C SER A 168 13.88 -9.68 14.53
N LEU A 169 13.83 -8.36 14.31
CA LEU A 169 14.67 -7.68 13.33
C LEU A 169 16.13 -7.62 13.76
N GLU A 170 16.39 -7.37 15.05
CA GLU A 170 17.74 -7.38 15.62
C GLU A 170 18.37 -8.77 15.53
N ASP A 171 17.64 -9.84 15.88
CA ASP A 171 18.08 -11.22 15.72
C ASP A 171 18.45 -11.55 14.28
N LYS A 172 17.61 -11.14 13.32
CA LYS A 172 17.90 -11.31 11.88
C LYS A 172 19.15 -10.55 11.47
N SER A 173 19.38 -9.36 12.02
CA SER A 173 20.58 -8.56 11.78
C SER A 173 21.83 -9.25 12.34
N GLN A 174 21.77 -9.74 13.59
CA GLN A 174 22.86 -10.47 14.22
C GLN A 174 23.19 -11.76 13.48
N ARG A 175 22.18 -12.53 13.03
CA ARG A 175 22.41 -13.72 12.19
C ARG A 175 23.16 -13.39 10.90
N ARG A 176 22.85 -12.27 10.26
CA ARG A 176 23.59 -11.83 9.06
C ARG A 176 25.03 -11.48 9.40
N LYS A 177 25.26 -10.74 10.49
CA LYS A 177 26.59 -10.36 10.96
C LYS A 177 27.45 -11.58 11.29
N ASN A 178 26.88 -12.55 12.02
CA ASN A 178 27.54 -13.79 12.39
C ASN A 178 27.85 -14.65 11.15
N ASN A 179 26.95 -14.70 10.17
CA ASN A 179 27.17 -15.42 8.92
C ASN A 179 28.29 -14.79 8.07
N THR A 180 28.38 -13.45 8.04
CA THR A 180 29.49 -12.74 7.36
C THR A 180 30.82 -12.95 8.08
N ALA A 181 30.83 -13.00 9.42
CA ALA A 181 32.02 -13.28 10.21
C ALA A 181 32.52 -14.73 10.04
N ALA A 182 31.62 -15.72 10.02
CA ALA A 182 31.96 -17.12 9.79
C ALA A 182 32.53 -17.39 8.38
N SER A 183 32.15 -16.57 7.38
CA SER A 183 32.71 -16.64 6.03
C SER A 183 34.11 -16.00 5.91
N SER A 184 34.60 -15.28 6.93
CA SER A 184 35.87 -14.56 6.90
C SER A 184 36.99 -15.21 7.74
N ASP A 185 36.81 -16.43 8.24
CA ASP A 185 37.88 -17.17 8.96
C ASP A 185 38.82 -17.86 7.97
N PRO A 186 40.06 -17.38 7.73
CA PRO A 186 41.01 -18.00 6.84
C PRO A 186 41.97 -18.84 7.70
N GLY A 187 41.53 -20.06 8.02
CA GLY A 187 42.27 -20.97 8.88
C GLY A 187 42.31 -22.38 8.33
N GLN A 188 42.92 -22.58 7.15
CA GLN A 188 43.51 -23.86 6.74
C GLN A 188 44.51 -23.65 5.59
N LEU A 189 45.79 -23.57 5.97
CA LEU A 189 46.92 -23.99 5.15
C LEU A 189 46.97 -25.52 5.12
#